data_AF-A0A208Y3Y6-F1
#
_entry.id   AF-A0A208Y3Y6-F1
#
_cell.length_a   1.000
_cell.length_b   1.000
_cell.length_c   1.000
_cell.angle_alpha   90.00
_cell.angle_beta   90.00
_cell.angle_gamma   90.00
#
_symmetry.space_group_name_H-M   'P 1'
#
loop_
_entity.id
_entity.type
_entity.pdbx_description
1 polymer ?
#
loop_
_entity_poly.entity_id
_entity_poly.type
_entity_poly.pdbx_seq_one_letter_code
_entity_poly.pdbx_strand_id
1 'polypeptide(L)'
;MMVALGACGGGDSGDGGGPAAVQQYPAGIYTGKAGPLATQRDFIGIVDGGRNGTGGNFYFALDTGTSRGYDGLYGGLSVTLATLRATNATYYSTVDGKFVANGVTVSGIVTGAASAENPGARISGNYSNPAGTAAATSSPLVPFTLDYREDLYVRASSLATMAGTYQGGGPFGGAWNMTVDTAGRLTGSNSGCALTGSVSTPNPARGVYGIVLNLAGTGCSRPGSTQTGWAVLTYDAKGAKSGIWVFTTDADSKALNTFILNGLADNSVEPPDPATPQFAEGYWTPTSGAFEGVVTPDSYYFLYRRNGAGYDVLSGRLTRVAGSNSKMTDEAATFYSAQGTTAATSLNGTVIGDAFTGSFADPAAGNAATQFAMAKDGIYQAAPARLAAVAGKSYQTPSLEPLSMTVNVAADGVLSGSREACRIVDSSTDGGPISRIGPYPGITTQNLFQVKLIFTGAACAGSEDGIAVAVYDPGAQTAKGLRIFTLGTLTSSTQRVAKVAQLATPAP
;
A
#
# COMPACT_ATOMS: atom_id res chain seq x y z
N MET A 1 -23.28 -25.73 -29.86
CA MET A 1 -23.66 -25.41 -31.26
C MET A 1 -24.61 -24.23 -31.20
N MET A 2 -24.15 -23.07 -31.69
CA MET A 2 -24.91 -21.81 -31.79
C MET A 2 -26.07 -21.93 -32.77
N VAL A 3 -27.17 -21.20 -32.53
CA VAL A 3 -27.77 -20.27 -33.52
C VAL A 3 -28.31 -19.03 -32.78
N ALA A 4 -28.18 -17.89 -33.46
CA ALA A 4 -28.12 -16.52 -32.98
C ALA A 4 -29.48 -15.79 -32.77
N LEU A 5 -29.37 -14.61 -32.12
CA LEU A 5 -30.37 -13.54 -32.08
C LEU A 5 -30.70 -12.99 -33.48
N GLY A 6 -31.94 -12.53 -33.65
CA GLY A 6 -32.38 -11.59 -34.69
C GLY A 6 -33.39 -10.60 -34.09
N ALA A 7 -33.17 -9.31 -34.35
CA ALA A 7 -33.82 -8.16 -33.70
C ALA A 7 -34.98 -7.54 -34.52
N CYS A 8 -35.71 -6.64 -33.84
CA CYS A 8 -36.55 -5.52 -34.33
C CYS A 8 -37.99 -5.78 -34.82
N GLY A 9 -38.93 -4.99 -34.26
CA GLY A 9 -40.25 -4.70 -34.83
C GLY A 9 -41.34 -4.49 -33.75
N GLY A 10 -41.76 -3.24 -33.53
CA GLY A 10 -42.83 -2.88 -32.58
C GLY A 10 -44.25 -3.03 -33.16
N GLY A 11 -45.25 -2.86 -32.27
CA GLY A 11 -46.65 -2.64 -32.65
C GLY A 11 -47.69 -3.34 -31.76
N ASP A 12 -48.22 -2.57 -30.81
CA ASP A 12 -49.59 -2.52 -30.28
C ASP A 12 -50.19 -3.58 -29.34
N SER A 13 -50.66 -3.00 -28.22
CA SER A 13 -51.95 -3.22 -27.55
C SER A 13 -52.27 -4.62 -27.04
N GLY A 14 -51.75 -4.91 -25.85
CA GLY A 14 -52.38 -5.84 -24.92
C GLY A 14 -52.22 -5.30 -23.51
N ASP A 15 -53.34 -4.93 -22.88
CA ASP A 15 -53.48 -4.77 -21.43
C ASP A 15 -53.22 -6.11 -20.74
N GLY A 16 -51.96 -6.54 -20.75
CA GLY A 16 -51.43 -7.54 -19.85
C GLY A 16 -50.73 -6.77 -18.76
N GLY A 17 -51.42 -6.56 -17.64
CA GLY A 17 -50.82 -6.02 -16.42
C GLY A 17 -49.61 -6.87 -16.05
N GLY A 18 -48.43 -6.47 -16.53
CA GLY A 18 -47.17 -6.93 -15.99
C GLY A 18 -47.22 -6.72 -14.48
N PRO A 19 -46.58 -7.58 -13.67
CA PRO A 19 -46.55 -7.40 -12.22
C PRO A 19 -46.22 -5.94 -11.92
N ALA A 20 -47.06 -5.28 -11.12
CA ALA A 20 -46.90 -3.88 -10.79
C ALA A 20 -45.45 -3.66 -10.35
N ALA A 21 -44.78 -2.68 -10.95
CA ALA A 21 -43.39 -2.41 -10.63
C ALA A 21 -43.27 -2.18 -9.12
N VAL A 22 -42.47 -3.00 -8.44
CA VAL A 22 -42.32 -2.94 -6.99
C VAL A 22 -41.25 -1.91 -6.66
N GLN A 23 -41.54 -1.02 -5.70
CA GLN A 23 -40.56 -0.08 -5.18
C GLN A 23 -39.34 -0.82 -4.63
N GLN A 24 -38.15 -0.39 -5.06
CA GLN A 24 -36.88 -0.93 -4.61
C GLN A 24 -36.23 0.01 -3.59
N TYR A 25 -35.51 -0.59 -2.64
CA TYR A 25 -34.88 0.09 -1.51
C TYR A 25 -33.38 -0.24 -1.46
N PRO A 26 -32.52 0.50 -2.19
CA PRO A 26 -31.12 0.12 -2.38
C PRO A 26 -30.22 0.42 -1.19
N ALA A 27 -30.73 0.72 0.01
CA ALA A 27 -29.88 1.01 1.17
C ALA A 27 -28.93 -0.15 1.45
N GLY A 28 -27.62 0.09 1.53
CA GLY A 28 -26.68 -1.02 1.61
C GLY A 28 -25.22 -0.69 1.38
N ILE A 29 -24.40 -1.72 1.58
CA ILE A 29 -23.01 -1.80 1.10
C ILE A 29 -23.02 -2.67 -0.15
N TYR A 30 -22.24 -2.27 -1.14
CA TYR A 30 -22.18 -2.95 -2.42
C TYR A 30 -20.74 -3.13 -2.89
N THR A 31 -20.50 -4.20 -3.62
CA THR A 31 -19.24 -4.45 -4.33
C THR A 31 -19.52 -5.03 -5.70
N GLY A 32 -18.66 -4.74 -6.67
CA GLY A 32 -18.78 -5.29 -8.01
C GLY A 32 -17.74 -4.68 -8.93
N LYS A 33 -18.14 -4.33 -10.15
CA LYS A 33 -17.23 -3.92 -11.22
C LYS A 33 -17.75 -2.71 -11.97
N ALA A 34 -16.85 -1.86 -12.45
CA ALA A 34 -17.16 -0.82 -13.42
C ALA A 34 -16.12 -0.74 -14.54
N GLY A 35 -16.55 -0.25 -15.70
CA GLY A 35 -15.72 -0.14 -16.89
C GLY A 35 -16.12 -1.12 -18.01
N PRO A 36 -15.50 -0.97 -19.19
CA PRO A 36 -15.68 -1.89 -20.31
C PRO A 36 -15.34 -3.33 -19.89
N LEU A 37 -16.07 -4.32 -20.42
CA LEU A 37 -15.93 -5.74 -20.04
C LEU A 37 -14.48 -6.25 -20.02
N ALA A 38 -13.65 -5.83 -20.97
CA ALA A 38 -12.25 -6.26 -21.09
C ALA A 38 -11.31 -5.65 -20.03
N THR A 39 -11.73 -4.58 -19.35
CA THR A 39 -10.90 -3.80 -18.41
C THR A 39 -11.70 -3.39 -17.18
N GLN A 40 -12.60 -4.26 -16.72
CA GLN A 40 -13.42 -4.00 -15.55
C GLN A 40 -12.55 -3.90 -14.29
N ARG A 41 -12.78 -2.85 -13.50
CA ARG A 41 -12.08 -2.60 -12.24
C ARG A 41 -13.03 -2.72 -11.06
N ASP A 42 -12.47 -2.96 -9.88
CA ASP A 42 -13.26 -3.10 -8.66
C ASP A 42 -14.04 -1.82 -8.37
N PHE A 43 -15.31 -2.00 -8.03
CA PHE A 43 -16.21 -0.92 -7.71
C PHE A 43 -16.88 -1.24 -6.38
N ILE A 44 -16.66 -0.39 -5.38
CA ILE A 44 -17.21 -0.57 -4.03
C ILE A 44 -18.06 0.63 -3.68
N GLY A 45 -19.00 0.47 -2.77
CA GLY A 45 -19.91 1.56 -2.48
C GLY A 45 -20.84 1.39 -1.32
N ILE A 46 -21.40 2.52 -0.90
CA ILE A 46 -22.45 2.62 0.10
C ILE A 46 -23.57 3.47 -0.48
N VAL A 47 -24.80 3.03 -0.27
CA VAL A 47 -26.01 3.82 -0.50
C VAL A 47 -26.67 4.05 0.86
N ASP A 48 -26.69 5.31 1.28
CA ASP A 48 -27.56 5.75 2.35
C ASP A 48 -28.97 5.87 1.76
N GLY A 49 -29.87 4.97 2.21
CA GLY A 49 -31.25 4.92 1.73
C GLY A 49 -32.10 6.13 2.13
N GLY A 50 -31.58 7.02 2.99
CA GLY A 50 -32.31 8.15 3.53
C GLY A 50 -33.54 7.72 4.34
N ARG A 51 -34.38 8.69 4.70
CA ARG A 51 -35.52 8.44 5.61
C ARG A 51 -36.57 7.48 5.05
N ASN A 52 -36.73 7.45 3.73
CA ASN A 52 -37.78 6.67 3.06
C ASN A 52 -37.24 5.42 2.37
N GLY A 53 -35.94 5.15 2.45
CA GLY A 53 -35.26 4.00 1.82
C GLY A 53 -35.20 4.05 0.29
N THR A 54 -35.89 4.98 -0.36
CA THR A 54 -35.98 5.13 -1.82
C THR A 54 -34.96 6.14 -2.38
N GLY A 55 -34.05 6.65 -1.56
CA GLY A 55 -33.03 7.61 -2.00
C GLY A 55 -32.39 8.40 -0.85
N GLY A 56 -31.14 8.80 -1.08
CA GLY A 56 -30.29 9.49 -0.13
C GLY A 56 -28.92 9.74 -0.74
N ASN A 57 -27.86 9.84 0.06
CA ASN A 57 -26.52 10.01 -0.48
C ASN A 57 -25.91 8.67 -0.87
N PHE A 58 -25.15 8.65 -1.97
CA PHE A 58 -24.34 7.49 -2.31
C PHE A 58 -22.86 7.88 -2.39
N TYR A 59 -22.01 6.90 -2.10
CA TYR A 59 -20.57 6.98 -2.25
C TYR A 59 -20.11 5.72 -2.96
N PHE A 60 -19.67 5.87 -4.20
CA PHE A 60 -19.04 4.81 -4.95
C PHE A 60 -17.57 5.12 -5.18
N ALA A 61 -16.77 4.08 -5.22
CA ALA A 61 -15.33 4.17 -5.34
C ALA A 61 -14.86 3.17 -6.39
N LEU A 62 -14.25 3.69 -7.46
CA LEU A 62 -13.70 2.89 -8.55
C LEU A 62 -12.20 2.75 -8.36
N ASP A 63 -11.73 1.52 -8.28
CA ASP A 63 -10.30 1.24 -8.30
C ASP A 63 -9.69 1.82 -9.57
N THR A 64 -8.67 2.64 -9.40
CA THR A 64 -7.96 3.27 -10.53
C THR A 64 -7.09 2.27 -11.29
N GLY A 65 -6.78 1.11 -10.71
CA GLY A 65 -5.73 0.23 -11.19
C GLY A 65 -4.35 0.88 -11.09
N THR A 66 -4.24 1.95 -10.30
CA THR A 66 -3.01 2.69 -10.07
C THR A 66 -2.74 2.84 -8.59
N SER A 67 -1.54 3.37 -8.38
CA SER A 67 -0.90 3.69 -7.12
C SER A 67 -1.57 4.79 -6.29
N ARG A 68 -2.72 5.28 -6.74
CA ARG A 68 -3.46 6.38 -6.13
C ARG A 68 -4.84 5.93 -5.62
N GLY A 69 -5.09 4.63 -5.54
CA GLY A 69 -6.26 4.08 -4.86
C GLY A 69 -7.53 4.18 -5.69
N TYR A 70 -8.58 4.79 -5.13
CA TYR A 70 -9.92 4.81 -5.71
C TYR A 70 -10.35 6.20 -6.14
N ASP A 71 -10.88 6.31 -7.35
CA ASP A 71 -11.64 7.47 -7.77
C ASP A 71 -13.00 7.50 -7.05
N GLY A 72 -13.41 8.67 -6.59
CA GLY A 72 -14.66 8.85 -5.86
C GLY A 72 -15.78 9.33 -6.78
N LEU A 73 -16.95 8.71 -6.69
CA LEU A 73 -18.20 9.16 -7.31
C LEU A 73 -19.26 9.27 -6.23
N TYR A 74 -19.80 10.46 -5.99
CA TYR A 74 -20.77 10.69 -4.94
C TYR A 74 -21.85 11.68 -5.36
N GLY A 75 -23.01 11.60 -4.71
CA GLY A 75 -24.12 12.52 -4.94
C GLY A 75 -25.42 12.05 -4.33
N GLY A 76 -26.50 12.76 -4.67
CA GLY A 76 -27.86 12.40 -4.29
C GLY A 76 -28.46 11.36 -5.24
N LEU A 77 -28.88 10.23 -4.69
CA LEU A 77 -29.54 9.13 -5.38
C LEU A 77 -31.06 9.20 -5.18
N SER A 78 -31.79 8.94 -6.25
CA SER A 78 -33.24 8.72 -6.22
C SER A 78 -33.57 7.38 -6.86
N VAL A 79 -34.49 6.62 -6.26
CA VAL A 79 -35.01 5.37 -6.80
C VAL A 79 -36.52 5.42 -6.86
N THR A 80 -37.04 5.34 -8.08
CA THR A 80 -38.48 5.26 -8.34
C THR A 80 -38.78 3.91 -8.95
N LEU A 81 -39.60 3.12 -8.25
CA LEU A 81 -39.84 1.72 -8.61
C LEU A 81 -38.49 0.97 -8.62
N ALA A 82 -38.02 0.54 -9.79
CA ALA A 82 -36.69 -0.07 -9.96
C ALA A 82 -35.65 0.89 -10.55
N THR A 83 -36.04 2.06 -11.04
CA THR A 83 -35.15 2.98 -11.75
C THR A 83 -34.35 3.83 -10.76
N LEU A 84 -33.04 3.77 -10.88
CA LEU A 84 -32.08 4.54 -10.09
C LEU A 84 -31.55 5.71 -10.90
N ARG A 85 -31.48 6.89 -10.28
CA ARG A 85 -30.97 8.11 -10.91
C ARG A 85 -30.29 9.06 -9.92
N ALA A 86 -29.14 9.58 -10.33
CA ALA A 86 -28.50 10.74 -9.72
C ALA A 86 -28.13 11.73 -10.84
N THR A 87 -28.64 12.95 -10.76
CA THR A 87 -28.29 14.06 -11.65
C THR A 87 -27.48 15.05 -10.84
N ASN A 88 -26.31 15.47 -11.34
CA ASN A 88 -25.35 16.33 -10.62
C ASN A 88 -24.50 15.60 -9.57
N ALA A 89 -24.10 14.36 -9.85
CA ALA A 89 -23.05 13.71 -9.07
C ALA A 89 -21.70 14.39 -9.31
N THR A 90 -20.82 14.27 -8.32
CA THR A 90 -19.44 14.73 -8.41
C THR A 90 -18.51 13.54 -8.55
N TYR A 91 -17.53 13.67 -9.44
CA TYR A 91 -16.46 12.70 -9.61
C TYR A 91 -15.13 13.31 -9.20
N TYR A 92 -14.31 12.55 -8.49
CA TYR A 92 -12.95 12.88 -8.11
C TYR A 92 -12.00 11.84 -8.66
N SER A 93 -11.04 12.30 -9.48
CA SER A 93 -9.96 11.47 -9.99
C SER A 93 -8.73 11.64 -9.10
N THR A 94 -8.36 10.56 -8.42
CA THR A 94 -7.14 10.51 -7.59
C THR A 94 -5.88 10.56 -8.44
N VAL A 95 -5.96 10.06 -9.68
CA VAL A 95 -4.82 9.98 -10.61
C VAL A 95 -4.25 11.33 -10.99
N ASP A 96 -5.10 12.35 -11.14
CA ASP A 96 -4.68 13.73 -11.48
C ASP A 96 -5.17 14.79 -10.50
N GLY A 97 -5.87 14.39 -9.44
CA GLY A 97 -6.36 15.28 -8.39
C GLY A 97 -7.49 16.20 -8.85
N LYS A 98 -8.18 15.88 -9.95
CA LYS A 98 -9.22 16.76 -10.54
C LYS A 98 -10.63 16.32 -10.20
N PHE A 99 -11.52 17.30 -10.19
CA PHE A 99 -12.94 17.11 -9.95
C PHE A 99 -13.78 17.42 -11.19
N VAL A 100 -14.84 16.63 -11.40
CA VAL A 100 -16.00 16.98 -12.22
C VAL A 100 -17.16 17.26 -11.28
N ALA A 101 -17.29 18.52 -10.87
CA ALA A 101 -18.29 18.95 -9.90
C ALA A 101 -19.68 19.02 -10.52
N ASN A 102 -20.67 18.35 -9.92
CA ASN A 102 -22.07 18.42 -10.35
C ASN A 102 -22.29 18.13 -11.85
N GLY A 103 -21.38 17.38 -12.48
CA GLY A 103 -21.35 17.17 -13.93
C GLY A 103 -21.53 15.72 -14.34
N VAL A 104 -21.62 14.79 -13.38
CA VAL A 104 -21.82 13.38 -13.67
C VAL A 104 -23.26 12.96 -13.44
N THR A 105 -23.82 12.18 -14.36
CA THR A 105 -25.13 11.54 -14.20
C THR A 105 -24.93 10.06 -13.97
N VAL A 106 -25.62 9.49 -12.98
CA VAL A 106 -25.71 8.05 -12.74
C VAL A 106 -27.12 7.60 -13.05
N SER A 107 -27.28 6.54 -13.81
CA SER A 107 -28.57 5.93 -14.10
C SER A 107 -28.48 4.42 -14.11
N GLY A 108 -29.53 3.74 -13.67
CA GLY A 108 -29.51 2.29 -13.58
C GLY A 108 -30.82 1.68 -13.13
N ILE A 109 -30.75 0.39 -12.83
CA ILE A 109 -31.84 -0.44 -12.34
C ILE A 109 -31.37 -1.11 -11.05
N VAL A 110 -32.22 -1.04 -10.04
CA VAL A 110 -32.14 -1.84 -8.81
C VAL A 110 -33.03 -3.06 -9.00
N THR A 111 -32.50 -4.24 -8.73
CA THR A 111 -33.27 -5.49 -8.72
C THR A 111 -33.12 -6.19 -7.37
N GLY A 112 -34.09 -7.02 -6.99
CA GLY A 112 -34.02 -7.83 -5.78
C GLY A 112 -34.18 -7.08 -4.45
N ALA A 113 -34.22 -5.75 -4.43
CA ALA A 113 -34.31 -4.92 -3.23
C ALA A 113 -35.77 -4.52 -2.87
N ALA A 114 -36.72 -5.45 -2.97
CA ALA A 114 -38.15 -5.17 -2.71
C ALA A 114 -38.45 -4.78 -1.25
N SER A 115 -37.57 -5.16 -0.33
CA SER A 115 -37.51 -4.68 1.05
C SER A 115 -36.12 -4.09 1.30
N ALA A 116 -35.99 -3.27 2.34
CA ALA A 116 -34.67 -2.97 2.87
C ALA A 116 -33.93 -4.29 3.15
N GLU A 117 -32.63 -4.32 2.85
CA GLU A 117 -31.71 -5.39 3.22
C GLU A 117 -32.02 -6.76 2.60
N ASN A 118 -32.18 -6.78 1.27
CA ASN A 118 -32.35 -8.04 0.56
C ASN A 118 -30.99 -8.57 0.05
N PRO A 119 -30.59 -9.81 0.41
CA PRO A 119 -29.34 -10.42 -0.05
C PRO A 119 -29.22 -10.55 -1.57
N GLY A 120 -30.34 -10.65 -2.27
CA GLY A 120 -30.42 -10.71 -3.73
C GLY A 120 -30.43 -9.33 -4.41
N ALA A 121 -30.25 -8.25 -3.66
CA ALA A 121 -30.24 -6.90 -4.21
C ALA A 121 -29.03 -6.67 -5.12
N ARG A 122 -29.28 -6.05 -6.27
CA ARG A 122 -28.25 -5.70 -7.26
C ARG A 122 -28.54 -4.34 -7.86
N ILE A 123 -27.49 -3.59 -8.15
CA ILE A 123 -27.55 -2.34 -8.90
C ILE A 123 -26.75 -2.53 -10.18
N SER A 124 -27.36 -2.22 -11.32
CA SER A 124 -26.68 -2.21 -12.62
C SER A 124 -27.01 -0.93 -13.36
N GLY A 125 -26.04 -0.36 -14.05
CA GLY A 125 -26.26 0.94 -14.68
C GLY A 125 -25.04 1.50 -15.35
N ASN A 126 -25.08 2.81 -15.58
CA ASN A 126 -23.99 3.58 -16.16
C ASN A 126 -23.82 4.89 -15.40
N TYR A 127 -22.59 5.39 -15.35
CA TYR A 127 -22.35 6.80 -15.06
C TYR A 127 -21.74 7.48 -16.29
N SER A 128 -22.01 8.78 -16.46
CA SER A 128 -21.47 9.55 -17.57
C SER A 128 -19.96 9.75 -17.43
N ASN A 129 -19.27 9.78 -18.56
CA ASN A 129 -17.83 9.96 -18.62
C ASN A 129 -17.37 11.22 -17.85
N PRO A 130 -16.46 11.13 -16.87
CA PRO A 130 -15.95 12.28 -16.12
C PRO A 130 -14.91 13.05 -16.95
N ALA A 131 -15.38 13.75 -17.99
CA ALA A 131 -14.55 14.49 -18.92
C ALA A 131 -13.63 15.51 -18.21
N GLY A 132 -12.38 15.61 -18.68
CA GLY A 132 -11.37 16.51 -18.10
C GLY A 132 -10.53 15.92 -16.96
N THR A 133 -10.81 14.67 -16.57
CA THR A 133 -10.01 13.92 -15.58
C THR A 133 -9.19 12.81 -16.24
N ALA A 134 -8.23 12.25 -15.51
CA ALA A 134 -7.48 11.08 -15.94
C ALA A 134 -8.34 9.79 -16.07
N ALA A 135 -9.53 9.77 -15.47
CA ALA A 135 -10.49 8.67 -15.62
C ALA A 135 -11.38 8.78 -16.87
N ALA A 136 -11.24 9.85 -17.65
CA ALA A 136 -12.04 10.04 -18.85
C ALA A 136 -11.73 8.97 -19.90
N THR A 137 -12.77 8.33 -20.44
CA THR A 137 -12.64 7.32 -21.50
C THR A 137 -13.12 7.86 -22.84
N SER A 138 -12.96 7.10 -23.93
CA SER A 138 -13.58 7.44 -25.22
C SER A 138 -15.09 7.14 -25.25
N SER A 139 -15.60 6.35 -24.30
CA SER A 139 -17.03 6.04 -24.18
C SER A 139 -17.75 7.16 -23.43
N PRO A 140 -18.94 7.61 -23.89
CA PRO A 140 -19.73 8.60 -23.17
C PRO A 140 -20.30 8.09 -21.84
N LEU A 141 -20.40 6.76 -21.69
CA LEU A 141 -20.95 6.09 -20.53
C LEU A 141 -19.99 5.00 -20.04
N VAL A 142 -19.86 4.89 -18.73
CA VAL A 142 -19.11 3.83 -18.05
C VAL A 142 -20.09 2.88 -17.38
N PRO A 143 -20.21 1.62 -17.85
CA PRO A 143 -21.12 0.66 -17.26
C PRO A 143 -20.58 0.16 -15.93
N PHE A 144 -21.49 -0.18 -15.02
CA PHE A 144 -21.15 -0.78 -13.75
C PHE A 144 -22.20 -1.79 -13.30
N THR A 145 -21.77 -2.68 -12.42
CA THR A 145 -22.65 -3.60 -11.72
C THR A 145 -22.15 -3.82 -10.30
N LEU A 146 -23.08 -3.87 -9.35
CA LEU A 146 -22.85 -3.86 -7.92
C LEU A 146 -23.79 -4.86 -7.26
N ASP A 147 -23.23 -5.81 -6.53
CA ASP A 147 -23.96 -6.81 -5.77
C ASP A 147 -23.96 -6.42 -4.28
N TYR A 148 -25.09 -6.65 -3.63
CA TYR A 148 -25.30 -6.31 -2.22
C TYR A 148 -24.42 -7.17 -1.31
N ARG A 149 -23.84 -6.52 -0.29
CA ARG A 149 -22.98 -7.15 0.72
C ARG A 149 -23.72 -7.27 2.04
N GLU A 150 -24.57 -8.29 2.11
CA GLU A 150 -25.31 -8.63 3.33
C GLU A 150 -24.36 -8.86 4.51
N ASP A 151 -23.29 -9.64 4.30
CA ASP A 151 -22.28 -10.00 5.28
C ASP A 151 -21.62 -8.80 5.96
N LEU A 152 -21.57 -7.65 5.26
CA LEU A 152 -21.08 -6.40 5.81
C LEU A 152 -22.21 -5.55 6.39
N TYR A 153 -23.33 -5.39 5.68
CA TYR A 153 -24.37 -4.42 6.05
C TYR A 153 -25.21 -4.85 7.26
N VAL A 154 -25.55 -6.13 7.38
CA VAL A 154 -26.40 -6.62 8.48
C VAL A 154 -25.63 -6.86 9.78
N ARG A 155 -24.29 -6.73 9.75
CA ARG A 155 -23.43 -6.92 10.91
C ARG A 155 -23.62 -5.77 11.90
N ALA A 156 -23.87 -6.07 13.17
CA ALA A 156 -23.99 -5.02 14.18
C ALA A 156 -22.71 -4.18 14.29
N SER A 157 -22.86 -2.86 14.40
CA SER A 157 -21.75 -1.92 14.60
C SER A 157 -21.61 -1.54 16.08
N SER A 158 -20.38 -1.42 16.53
CA SER A 158 -20.05 -0.88 17.86
C SER A 158 -18.72 -0.16 17.82
N LEU A 159 -18.55 0.88 18.65
CA LEU A 159 -17.26 1.59 18.75
C LEU A 159 -16.13 0.66 19.23
N ALA A 160 -16.46 -0.33 20.07
CA ALA A 160 -15.50 -1.35 20.49
C ALA A 160 -15.01 -2.21 19.32
N THR A 161 -15.89 -2.57 18.37
CA THR A 161 -15.50 -3.31 17.15
C THR A 161 -14.67 -2.45 16.20
N MET A 162 -15.01 -1.17 16.08
CA MET A 162 -14.25 -0.20 15.28
C MET A 162 -12.88 0.12 15.88
N ALA A 163 -12.71 0.04 17.20
CA ALA A 163 -11.45 0.37 17.84
C ALA A 163 -10.28 -0.46 17.26
N GLY A 164 -9.16 0.21 16.98
CA GLY A 164 -7.98 -0.41 16.38
C GLY A 164 -7.23 0.54 15.46
N THR A 165 -6.10 0.06 14.94
CA THR A 165 -5.29 0.78 13.95
C THR A 165 -5.57 0.22 12.55
N TYR A 166 -5.60 1.11 11.57
CA TYR A 166 -5.83 0.83 10.16
C TYR A 166 -4.78 1.56 9.34
N GLN A 167 -4.37 0.95 8.24
CA GLN A 167 -3.36 1.51 7.36
C GLN A 167 -3.61 1.13 5.91
N GLY A 168 -3.26 1.99 4.97
CA GLY A 168 -3.44 1.71 3.56
C GLY A 168 -2.60 2.60 2.66
N GLY A 169 -2.57 2.27 1.37
CA GLY A 169 -2.08 3.17 0.34
C GLY A 169 -2.98 4.39 0.22
N GLY A 170 -2.38 5.56 0.05
CA GLY A 170 -3.03 6.86 0.10
C GLY A 170 -3.56 7.33 -1.26
N PRO A 171 -4.76 7.95 -1.29
CA PRO A 171 -5.33 8.54 -2.50
C PRO A 171 -4.58 9.77 -3.05
N PHE A 172 -3.55 10.25 -2.33
CA PHE A 172 -2.76 11.44 -2.68
C PHE A 172 -1.29 11.12 -3.03
N GLY A 173 -0.93 9.84 -3.15
CA GLY A 173 0.48 9.43 -3.19
C GLY A 173 1.08 9.42 -1.79
N GLY A 174 1.10 8.25 -1.17
CA GLY A 174 1.53 8.06 0.21
C GLY A 174 0.95 6.78 0.82
N ALA A 175 1.21 6.53 2.09
CA ALA A 175 0.41 5.64 2.92
C ALA A 175 -0.20 6.47 4.03
N TRP A 176 -1.39 6.07 4.44
CA TRP A 176 -2.06 6.65 5.59
C TRP A 176 -2.10 5.63 6.73
N ASN A 177 -2.11 6.14 7.94
CA ASN A 177 -2.44 5.40 9.15
C ASN A 177 -3.58 6.11 9.87
N MET A 178 -4.39 5.34 10.58
CA MET A 178 -5.51 5.84 11.35
C MET A 178 -5.77 4.91 12.53
N THR A 179 -5.88 5.45 13.72
CA THR A 179 -6.25 4.73 14.94
C THR A 179 -7.56 5.27 15.45
N VAL A 180 -8.46 4.35 15.80
CA VAL A 180 -9.73 4.66 16.47
C VAL A 180 -9.67 4.06 17.88
N ASP A 181 -9.91 4.88 18.90
CA ASP A 181 -10.00 4.41 20.28
C ASP A 181 -11.38 3.78 20.58
N THR A 182 -11.54 3.18 21.76
CA THR A 182 -12.80 2.54 22.18
C THR A 182 -13.95 3.53 22.42
N ALA A 183 -13.65 4.82 22.55
CA ALA A 183 -14.63 5.90 22.61
C ALA A 183 -14.97 6.48 21.22
N GLY A 184 -14.39 5.92 20.16
CA GLY A 184 -14.58 6.38 18.79
C GLY A 184 -13.76 7.61 18.42
N ARG A 185 -12.78 8.06 19.21
CA ARG A 185 -11.87 9.14 18.80
C ARG A 185 -10.89 8.63 17.77
N LEU A 186 -10.65 9.45 16.76
CA LEU A 186 -9.82 9.12 15.62
C LEU A 186 -8.58 10.01 15.58
N THR A 187 -7.42 9.39 15.36
CA THR A 187 -6.14 10.08 15.11
C THR A 187 -5.37 9.35 14.01
N GLY A 188 -4.62 10.06 13.17
CA GLY A 188 -3.82 9.44 12.12
C GLY A 188 -2.97 10.43 11.33
N SER A 189 -2.26 9.93 10.33
CA SER A 189 -1.52 10.75 9.36
C SER A 189 -1.63 10.19 7.94
N ASN A 190 -1.43 11.07 6.96
CA ASN A 190 -1.28 10.73 5.54
C ASN A 190 -0.27 11.71 4.92
N SER A 191 0.98 11.28 4.73
CA SER A 191 2.05 12.07 4.08
C SER A 191 2.14 13.53 4.57
N GLY A 192 2.28 13.76 5.87
CA GLY A 192 2.33 15.11 6.46
C GLY A 192 0.98 15.83 6.60
N CYS A 193 -0.14 15.18 6.26
CA CYS A 193 -1.49 15.59 6.65
C CYS A 193 -1.91 14.85 7.93
N ALA A 194 -2.09 15.57 9.02
CA ALA A 194 -2.62 15.02 10.28
C ALA A 194 -4.14 14.87 10.19
N LEU A 195 -4.63 13.72 10.65
CA LEU A 195 -6.03 13.35 10.70
C LEU A 195 -6.46 13.28 12.16
N THR A 196 -7.50 13.99 12.53
CA THR A 196 -8.17 13.83 13.84
C THR A 196 -9.66 13.72 13.63
N GLY A 197 -10.44 13.20 14.59
CA GLY A 197 -11.88 13.13 14.38
C GLY A 197 -12.60 12.18 15.30
N SER A 198 -13.73 11.67 14.80
CA SER A 198 -14.59 10.78 15.55
C SER A 198 -15.33 9.81 14.65
N VAL A 199 -15.63 8.64 15.21
CA VAL A 199 -16.51 7.62 14.66
C VAL A 199 -17.75 7.51 15.54
N SER A 200 -18.89 7.27 14.90
CA SER A 200 -20.18 7.02 15.53
C SER A 200 -20.82 5.76 14.95
N THR A 201 -21.85 5.25 15.61
CA THR A 201 -22.70 4.15 15.14
C THR A 201 -24.12 4.67 14.94
N PRO A 202 -24.43 5.34 13.80
CA PRO A 202 -25.74 5.96 13.59
C PRO A 202 -26.89 4.94 13.63
N ASN A 203 -26.62 3.70 13.23
CA ASN A 203 -27.49 2.56 13.44
C ASN A 203 -26.66 1.35 13.91
N PRO A 204 -26.63 1.06 15.22
CA PRO A 204 -25.87 -0.07 15.78
C PRO A 204 -26.28 -1.45 15.23
N ALA A 205 -27.46 -1.56 14.62
CA ALA A 205 -27.91 -2.80 13.98
C ALA A 205 -27.29 -3.01 12.59
N ARG A 206 -26.51 -2.06 12.06
CA ARG A 206 -25.95 -2.09 10.70
C ARG A 206 -24.44 -1.85 10.71
N GLY A 207 -23.74 -2.46 9.76
CA GLY A 207 -22.28 -2.46 9.70
C GLY A 207 -21.67 -1.20 9.09
N VAL A 208 -22.37 -0.08 9.25
CA VAL A 208 -21.99 1.23 8.71
C VAL A 208 -21.74 2.18 9.88
N TYR A 209 -20.60 2.86 9.83
CA TYR A 209 -20.15 3.78 10.84
C TYR A 209 -20.17 5.20 10.28
N GLY A 210 -20.66 6.17 11.05
CA GLY A 210 -20.55 7.58 10.67
C GLY A 210 -19.16 8.08 11.05
N ILE A 211 -18.47 8.78 10.15
CA ILE A 211 -17.11 9.27 10.39
C ILE A 211 -17.01 10.78 10.14
N VAL A 212 -16.22 11.44 10.99
CA VAL A 212 -15.83 12.84 10.86
C VAL A 212 -14.31 12.90 10.91
N LEU A 213 -13.70 13.57 9.93
CA LEU A 213 -12.26 13.78 9.82
C LEU A 213 -11.94 15.27 9.77
N ASN A 214 -11.07 15.75 10.64
CA ASN A 214 -10.50 17.08 10.64
C ASN A 214 -9.06 16.98 10.17
N LEU A 215 -8.71 17.80 9.17
CA LEU A 215 -7.41 17.77 8.52
C LEU A 215 -6.53 18.92 9.01
N ALA A 216 -5.27 18.66 9.31
CA ALA A 216 -4.33 19.70 9.72
C ALA A 216 -2.92 19.42 9.18
N GLY A 217 -2.10 20.46 9.04
CA GLY A 217 -0.72 20.33 8.56
C GLY A 217 -0.55 20.62 7.08
N THR A 218 0.70 20.80 6.65
CA THR A 218 1.05 21.30 5.31
C THR A 218 0.93 20.24 4.21
N GLY A 219 0.81 18.96 4.56
CA GLY A 219 0.58 17.88 3.59
C GLY A 219 -0.88 17.72 3.15
N CYS A 220 -1.83 18.41 3.78
CA CYS A 220 -3.24 18.31 3.40
C CYS A 220 -3.55 19.15 2.16
N SER A 221 -4.40 18.65 1.26
CA SER A 221 -4.94 19.44 0.14
C SER A 221 -5.73 20.67 0.63
N ARG A 222 -6.38 20.56 1.79
CA ARG A 222 -7.04 21.68 2.50
C ARG A 222 -6.84 21.55 4.02
N PRO A 223 -5.77 22.12 4.56
CA PRO A 223 -5.57 22.19 6.00
C PRO A 223 -6.72 22.97 6.66
N GLY A 224 -7.20 22.51 7.82
CA GLY A 224 -8.32 23.11 8.56
C GLY A 224 -9.72 22.73 8.07
N SER A 225 -9.84 21.84 7.08
CA SER A 225 -11.15 21.34 6.63
C SER A 225 -11.67 20.20 7.49
N THR A 226 -13.00 20.10 7.56
CA THR A 226 -13.72 18.98 8.17
C THR A 226 -14.43 18.20 7.08
N GLN A 227 -14.23 16.89 7.05
CA GLN A 227 -14.94 15.98 6.18
C GLN A 227 -15.85 15.06 6.97
N THR A 228 -16.96 14.68 6.36
CA THR A 228 -17.95 13.79 6.94
C THR A 228 -18.32 12.70 5.95
N GLY A 229 -18.69 11.53 6.44
CA GLY A 229 -19.25 10.47 5.60
C GLY A 229 -19.38 9.15 6.35
N TRP A 230 -19.01 8.07 5.68
CA TRP A 230 -19.27 6.71 6.14
C TRP A 230 -18.00 5.86 6.15
N ALA A 231 -17.95 4.91 7.09
CA ALA A 231 -16.92 3.89 7.14
C ALA A 231 -17.54 2.49 7.27
N VAL A 232 -16.86 1.49 6.73
CA VAL A 232 -17.27 0.08 6.72
C VAL A 232 -16.08 -0.77 7.09
N LEU A 233 -16.25 -1.67 8.05
CA LEU A 233 -15.24 -2.68 8.37
C LEU A 233 -15.36 -3.86 7.42
N THR A 234 -14.21 -4.34 6.95
CA THR A 234 -14.13 -5.61 6.21
C THR A 234 -13.63 -6.72 7.12
N TYR A 235 -13.98 -7.95 6.77
CA TYR A 235 -13.66 -9.14 7.55
C TYR A 235 -13.04 -10.21 6.66
N ASP A 236 -12.18 -11.04 7.24
CA ASP A 236 -11.65 -12.23 6.57
C ASP A 236 -12.66 -13.38 6.59
N ALA A 237 -12.30 -14.50 5.96
CA ALA A 237 -13.16 -15.69 5.90
C ALA A 237 -13.46 -16.31 7.28
N LYS A 238 -12.72 -15.95 8.34
CA LYS A 238 -12.92 -16.41 9.72
C LYS A 238 -13.74 -15.42 10.54
N GLY A 239 -14.16 -14.30 9.94
CA GLY A 239 -14.93 -13.25 10.61
C GLY A 239 -14.07 -12.31 11.47
N ALA A 240 -12.74 -12.40 11.39
CA ALA A 240 -11.84 -11.45 12.03
C ALA A 240 -11.76 -10.17 11.19
N LYS A 241 -11.58 -9.03 11.87
CA LYS A 241 -11.47 -7.73 11.21
C LYS A 241 -10.24 -7.73 10.29
N SER A 242 -10.42 -7.44 9.01
CA SER A 242 -9.35 -7.47 8.01
C SER A 242 -9.01 -6.09 7.45
N GLY A 243 -9.93 -5.13 7.53
CA GLY A 243 -9.73 -3.81 6.95
C GLY A 243 -10.86 -2.83 7.19
N ILE A 244 -10.77 -1.70 6.49
CA ILE A 244 -11.73 -0.60 6.56
C ILE A 244 -11.82 0.11 5.20
N TRP A 245 -13.03 0.52 4.84
CA TRP A 245 -13.31 1.51 3.82
C TRP A 245 -13.82 2.78 4.47
N VAL A 246 -13.32 3.93 4.06
CA VAL A 246 -13.74 5.25 4.54
C VAL A 246 -14.07 6.10 3.33
N PHE A 247 -15.29 6.65 3.31
CA PHE A 247 -15.80 7.53 2.27
C PHE A 247 -16.15 8.85 2.93
N THR A 248 -15.42 9.91 2.61
CA THR A 248 -15.67 11.24 3.19
C THR A 248 -15.72 12.32 2.13
N THR A 249 -16.56 13.30 2.36
CA THR A 249 -16.67 14.53 1.56
C THR A 249 -16.51 15.73 2.47
N ASP A 250 -15.96 16.82 1.94
CA ASP A 250 -15.90 18.10 2.64
C ASP A 250 -17.30 18.52 3.10
N ALA A 251 -17.39 19.01 4.33
CA ALA A 251 -18.62 19.53 4.89
C ALA A 251 -19.05 20.82 4.16
N ASP A 252 -18.10 21.58 3.58
CA ASP A 252 -18.41 22.70 2.71
C ASP A 252 -18.69 22.21 1.28
N SER A 253 -19.96 22.23 0.88
CA SER A 253 -20.40 21.93 -0.50
C SER A 253 -19.69 22.71 -1.62
N LYS A 254 -19.03 23.84 -1.31
CA LYS A 254 -18.24 24.64 -2.26
C LYS A 254 -16.77 24.23 -2.32
N ALA A 255 -16.34 23.42 -1.35
CA ALA A 255 -15.01 22.87 -1.21
C ALA A 255 -14.98 21.44 -1.75
N LEU A 256 -14.53 21.26 -2.98
CA LEU A 256 -14.43 19.92 -3.55
C LEU A 256 -13.21 19.20 -2.96
N ASN A 257 -13.45 18.40 -1.93
CA ASN A 257 -12.47 17.52 -1.34
C ASN A 257 -13.18 16.23 -0.92
N THR A 258 -12.73 15.10 -1.43
CA THR A 258 -13.34 13.78 -1.17
C THR A 258 -12.23 12.79 -0.95
N PHE A 259 -12.32 12.00 0.11
CA PHE A 259 -11.37 10.93 0.38
C PHE A 259 -12.07 9.58 0.37
N ILE A 260 -11.49 8.68 -0.42
CA ILE A 260 -11.75 7.26 -0.30
C ILE A 260 -10.49 6.62 0.26
N LEU A 261 -10.56 6.12 1.49
CA LEU A 261 -9.48 5.36 2.10
C LEU A 261 -9.88 3.88 2.11
N ASN A 262 -9.05 3.04 1.49
CA ASN A 262 -9.13 1.59 1.63
C ASN A 262 -7.89 1.12 2.38
N GLY A 263 -8.08 0.41 3.49
CA GLY A 263 -6.99 0.04 4.38
C GLY A 263 -7.20 -1.31 5.04
N LEU A 264 -6.09 -1.85 5.54
CA LEU A 264 -6.01 -3.11 6.26
C LEU A 264 -6.02 -2.82 7.76
N ALA A 265 -6.65 -3.70 8.52
CA ALA A 265 -6.66 -3.64 9.97
C ALA A 265 -5.32 -4.18 10.49
N ASP A 266 -4.70 -3.41 11.38
CA ASP A 266 -3.57 -3.87 12.17
C ASP A 266 -4.10 -4.70 13.34
N ASN A 267 -3.93 -6.01 13.22
CA ASN A 267 -4.33 -6.98 14.23
C ASN A 267 -3.17 -7.35 15.17
N SER A 268 -2.04 -6.62 15.12
CA SER A 268 -0.93 -6.85 16.04
C SER A 268 -1.35 -6.48 17.47
N VAL A 269 -0.96 -7.32 18.43
CA VAL A 269 -1.17 -7.07 19.85
C VAL A 269 0.07 -6.36 20.37
N GLU A 270 -0.06 -5.07 20.71
CA GLU A 270 1.03 -4.32 21.34
C GLU A 270 1.50 -5.08 22.60
N PRO A 271 2.82 -5.24 22.83
CA PRO A 271 3.31 -5.86 24.04
C PRO A 271 2.73 -5.16 25.28
N PRO A 272 2.34 -5.90 26.32
CA PRO A 272 1.63 -5.35 27.48
C PRO A 272 2.48 -4.38 28.32
N ASP A 273 3.81 -4.34 28.13
CA ASP A 273 4.71 -3.43 28.85
C ASP A 273 5.30 -2.34 27.94
N PRO A 274 4.86 -1.08 28.09
CA PRO A 274 5.41 0.07 27.39
C PRO A 274 6.88 0.40 27.74
N ALA A 275 7.45 -0.17 28.81
CA ALA A 275 8.82 0.12 29.22
C ALA A 275 9.88 -0.72 28.47
N THR A 276 9.46 -1.71 27.67
CA THR A 276 10.36 -2.56 26.89
C THR A 276 10.31 -2.17 25.41
N PRO A 277 11.08 -1.15 24.98
CA PRO A 277 11.08 -0.70 23.59
C PRO A 277 11.47 -1.85 22.66
N GLN A 278 10.66 -2.09 21.64
CA GLN A 278 10.99 -3.05 20.58
C GLN A 278 11.84 -2.35 19.53
N PHE A 279 12.88 -3.03 19.06
CA PHE A 279 13.82 -2.49 18.07
C PHE A 279 13.74 -3.32 16.80
N ALA A 280 13.54 -2.64 15.67
CA ALA A 280 13.52 -3.25 14.36
C ALA A 280 14.90 -3.74 13.90
N GLU A 281 15.99 -3.35 14.57
CA GLU A 281 17.36 -3.76 14.26
C GLU A 281 17.46 -5.28 14.12
N GLY A 282 17.97 -5.76 12.98
CA GLY A 282 18.06 -7.17 12.71
C GLY A 282 18.27 -7.49 11.24
N TYR A 283 18.60 -8.75 10.97
CA TYR A 283 18.38 -9.37 9.67
C TYR A 283 17.05 -10.11 9.72
N TRP A 284 16.21 -9.93 8.70
CA TRP A 284 14.82 -10.36 8.67
C TRP A 284 14.58 -11.24 7.46
N THR A 285 14.02 -12.43 7.67
CA THR A 285 13.68 -13.38 6.61
C THR A 285 12.18 -13.53 6.45
N PRO A 286 11.69 -13.78 5.22
CA PRO A 286 10.25 -13.80 4.95
C PRO A 286 9.56 -14.97 5.65
N THR A 287 8.47 -14.66 6.33
CA THR A 287 7.43 -15.62 6.74
C THR A 287 6.19 -15.48 5.85
N SER A 288 5.91 -14.27 5.35
CA SER A 288 4.96 -13.98 4.28
C SER A 288 5.36 -12.70 3.52
N GLY A 289 4.86 -12.50 2.28
CA GLY A 289 5.13 -11.29 1.50
C GLY A 289 6.46 -11.23 0.74
N ALA A 290 7.27 -12.29 0.76
CA ALA A 290 8.52 -12.46 -0.01
C ALA A 290 9.63 -11.41 0.21
N PHE A 291 9.46 -10.49 1.17
CA PHE A 291 10.49 -9.52 1.56
C PHE A 291 11.47 -10.13 2.57
N GLU A 292 12.74 -9.89 2.35
CA GLU A 292 13.87 -10.16 3.24
C GLU A 292 14.61 -8.83 3.44
N GLY A 293 15.40 -8.69 4.49
CA GLY A 293 16.15 -7.45 4.62
C GLY A 293 16.95 -7.30 5.89
N VAL A 294 17.50 -6.10 6.03
CA VAL A 294 18.27 -5.70 7.19
C VAL A 294 17.82 -4.33 7.67
N VAL A 295 17.75 -4.17 8.98
CA VAL A 295 17.56 -2.89 9.66
C VAL A 295 18.76 -2.67 10.55
N THR A 296 19.38 -1.50 10.43
CA THR A 296 20.56 -1.11 11.18
C THR A 296 20.19 -0.51 12.55
N PRO A 297 21.14 -0.43 13.49
CA PRO A 297 20.91 0.16 14.82
C PRO A 297 20.48 1.64 14.79
N ASP A 298 20.92 2.39 13.76
CA ASP A 298 20.52 3.78 13.51
C ASP A 298 19.20 3.92 12.71
N SER A 299 18.48 2.79 12.57
CA SER A 299 17.14 2.65 11.99
C SER A 299 17.05 2.80 10.47
N TYR A 300 18.18 2.80 9.74
CA TYR A 300 18.14 2.63 8.29
C TYR A 300 17.77 1.20 7.94
N TYR A 301 17.13 1.00 6.80
CA TYR A 301 16.77 -0.33 6.37
C TYR A 301 16.91 -0.54 4.86
N PHE A 302 17.04 -1.81 4.52
CA PHE A 302 16.98 -2.36 3.18
C PHE A 302 16.09 -3.60 3.24
N LEU A 303 14.83 -3.46 2.81
CA LEU A 303 13.95 -4.60 2.59
C LEU A 303 13.91 -4.85 1.09
N TYR A 304 14.03 -6.10 0.65
CA TYR A 304 14.09 -6.44 -0.76
C TYR A 304 13.32 -7.71 -1.05
N ARG A 305 12.86 -7.85 -2.30
CA ARG A 305 12.28 -9.09 -2.82
C ARG A 305 12.82 -9.36 -4.20
N ARG A 306 12.88 -10.65 -4.58
CA ARG A 306 13.25 -11.04 -5.93
C ARG A 306 12.14 -10.67 -6.91
N ASN A 307 12.49 -10.03 -8.02
CA ASN A 307 11.55 -9.66 -9.08
C ASN A 307 12.19 -9.95 -10.46
N GLY A 308 11.78 -11.07 -11.07
CA GLY A 308 12.39 -11.56 -12.30
C GLY A 308 13.86 -11.90 -12.11
N ALA A 309 14.72 -11.28 -12.94
CA ALA A 309 16.16 -11.41 -12.77
C ALA A 309 16.66 -10.61 -11.56
N GLY A 310 16.07 -9.44 -11.23
CA GLY A 310 16.58 -8.46 -10.28
C GLY A 310 15.94 -8.47 -8.89
N TYR A 311 16.14 -7.36 -8.16
CA TYR A 311 15.54 -7.11 -6.85
C TYR A 311 14.76 -5.80 -6.85
N ASP A 312 13.54 -5.84 -6.31
CA ASP A 312 12.89 -4.65 -5.81
C ASP A 312 13.44 -4.37 -4.41
N VAL A 313 13.78 -3.11 -4.11
CA VAL A 313 14.34 -2.69 -2.83
C VAL A 313 13.56 -1.52 -2.27
N LEU A 314 13.10 -1.66 -1.04
CA LEU A 314 12.54 -0.61 -0.21
C LEU A 314 13.60 -0.18 0.80
N SER A 315 13.91 1.11 0.83
CA SER A 315 14.91 1.68 1.73
C SER A 315 14.50 3.04 2.27
N GLY A 316 14.96 3.33 3.47
CA GLY A 316 14.69 4.59 4.15
C GLY A 316 15.11 4.51 5.61
N ARG A 317 14.36 5.19 6.49
CA ARG A 317 14.66 5.24 7.92
C ARG A 317 13.39 5.07 8.74
N LEU A 318 13.36 4.02 9.57
CA LEU A 318 12.25 3.79 10.49
C LEU A 318 12.27 4.80 11.63
N THR A 319 11.09 5.28 11.98
CA THR A 319 10.82 6.12 13.12
C THR A 319 9.75 5.48 13.98
N ARG A 320 9.90 5.56 15.31
CA ARG A 320 8.91 5.02 16.24
C ARG A 320 7.67 5.90 16.23
N VAL A 321 6.49 5.29 16.15
CA VAL A 321 5.22 6.01 16.25
C VAL A 321 5.06 6.53 17.69
N ALA A 322 4.68 7.80 17.82
CA ALA A 322 4.48 8.43 19.13
C ALA A 322 3.47 7.63 19.98
N GLY A 323 3.85 7.32 21.23
CA GLY A 323 3.00 6.56 22.15
C GLY A 323 2.98 5.04 21.94
N SER A 324 3.77 4.51 21.01
CA SER A 324 3.89 3.06 20.77
C SER A 324 5.32 2.58 21.01
N ASN A 325 5.46 1.32 21.45
CA ASN A 325 6.74 0.67 21.68
C ASN A 325 7.06 -0.45 20.68
N SER A 326 6.10 -0.84 19.85
CA SER A 326 6.33 -1.77 18.74
C SER A 326 6.12 -1.18 17.36
N LYS A 327 5.40 -0.07 17.21
CA LYS A 327 5.05 0.49 15.90
C LYS A 327 6.14 1.41 15.35
N MET A 328 6.45 1.19 14.09
CA MET A 328 7.46 1.89 13.31
C MET A 328 6.82 2.42 12.01
N THR A 329 7.24 3.59 11.58
CA THR A 329 6.80 4.21 10.32
C THR A 329 7.97 4.85 9.60
N ASP A 330 7.88 4.90 8.28
CA ASP A 330 8.74 5.70 7.41
C ASP A 330 7.85 6.37 6.37
N GLU A 331 7.59 7.67 6.55
CA GLU A 331 6.76 8.46 5.64
C GLU A 331 7.50 8.89 4.36
N ALA A 332 8.83 8.71 4.30
CA ALA A 332 9.69 9.13 3.19
C ALA A 332 10.49 7.95 2.60
N ALA A 333 9.91 6.75 2.69
CA ALA A 333 10.51 5.54 2.14
C ALA A 333 10.71 5.67 0.62
N THR A 334 11.77 5.08 0.11
CA THR A 334 12.05 5.02 -1.32
C THR A 334 12.04 3.58 -1.81
N PHE A 335 11.25 3.34 -2.85
CA PHE A 335 11.19 2.07 -3.56
C PHE A 335 12.02 2.15 -4.84
N TYR A 336 12.85 1.15 -5.05
CA TYR A 336 13.70 0.97 -6.22
C TYR A 336 13.27 -0.34 -6.88
N SER A 337 12.73 -0.29 -8.10
CA SER A 337 12.35 -1.50 -8.80
C SER A 337 13.55 -2.20 -9.43
N ALA A 338 13.41 -3.51 -9.63
CA ALA A 338 14.37 -4.28 -10.42
C ALA A 338 14.58 -3.73 -11.85
N GLN A 339 13.59 -3.01 -12.37
CA GLN A 339 13.59 -2.40 -13.70
C GLN A 339 14.20 -0.98 -13.73
N GLY A 340 14.72 -0.49 -12.60
CA GLY A 340 15.42 0.80 -12.52
C GLY A 340 14.52 2.02 -12.31
N THR A 341 13.24 1.82 -11.95
CA THR A 341 12.37 2.93 -11.54
C THR A 341 12.54 3.22 -10.05
N THR A 342 12.48 4.51 -9.68
CA THR A 342 12.50 4.96 -8.29
C THR A 342 11.19 5.67 -7.99
N ALA A 343 10.57 5.34 -6.85
CA ALA A 343 9.31 5.95 -6.42
C ALA A 343 9.34 6.22 -4.91
N ALA A 344 8.77 7.37 -4.51
CA ALA A 344 8.48 7.62 -3.11
C ALA A 344 7.30 6.76 -2.67
N THR A 345 7.39 6.24 -1.46
CA THR A 345 6.34 5.48 -0.79
C THR A 345 6.46 5.70 0.71
N SER A 346 5.73 4.91 1.49
CA SER A 346 5.86 4.87 2.94
C SER A 346 5.60 3.47 3.44
N LEU A 347 6.20 3.18 4.59
CA LEU A 347 6.12 1.91 5.27
C LEU A 347 5.54 2.13 6.65
N ASN A 348 4.65 1.25 7.06
CA ASN A 348 4.21 1.11 8.43
C ASN A 348 4.45 -0.33 8.87
N GLY A 349 4.92 -0.53 10.09
CA GLY A 349 5.09 -1.87 10.62
C GLY A 349 5.13 -1.93 12.13
N THR A 350 5.07 -3.15 12.63
CA THR A 350 5.04 -3.50 14.04
C THR A 350 6.11 -4.56 14.28
N VAL A 351 6.95 -4.32 15.27
CA VAL A 351 8.01 -5.23 15.72
C VAL A 351 7.66 -5.76 17.10
N ILE A 352 7.51 -7.07 17.23
CA ILE A 352 7.23 -7.75 18.51
C ILE A 352 8.17 -8.93 18.64
N GLY A 353 9.16 -8.82 19.54
CA GLY A 353 10.21 -9.82 19.68
C GLY A 353 10.95 -10.05 18.36
N ASP A 354 10.91 -11.29 17.87
CA ASP A 354 11.55 -11.70 16.62
C ASP A 354 10.59 -11.66 15.42
N ALA A 355 9.44 -10.97 15.52
CA ALA A 355 8.51 -10.79 14.41
C ALA A 355 8.47 -9.32 13.96
N PHE A 356 8.61 -9.09 12.66
CA PHE A 356 8.39 -7.79 12.03
C PHE A 356 7.33 -7.92 10.95
N THR A 357 6.15 -7.37 11.22
CA THR A 357 5.01 -7.34 10.31
C THR A 357 4.74 -5.94 9.86
N GLY A 358 4.28 -5.74 8.63
CA GLY A 358 3.93 -4.40 8.20
C GLY A 358 3.29 -4.37 6.84
N SER A 359 3.11 -3.17 6.35
CA SER A 359 2.69 -2.91 4.99
C SER A 359 3.36 -1.66 4.46
N PHE A 360 3.51 -1.61 3.15
CA PHE A 360 3.91 -0.41 2.44
C PHE A 360 3.05 -0.29 1.18
N ALA A 361 3.02 0.91 0.62
CA ALA A 361 2.29 1.17 -0.61
C ALA A 361 3.21 0.78 -1.79
N ASP A 362 3.01 -0.39 -2.40
CA ASP A 362 3.99 -0.98 -3.33
C ASP A 362 3.92 -0.41 -4.75
N PRO A 363 4.89 0.41 -5.20
CA PRO A 363 4.81 1.06 -6.51
C PRO A 363 4.82 0.09 -7.69
N ALA A 364 5.41 -1.10 -7.54
CA ALA A 364 5.39 -2.13 -8.58
C ALA A 364 4.02 -2.82 -8.69
N ALA A 365 3.22 -2.81 -7.61
CA ALA A 365 1.85 -3.31 -7.60
C ALA A 365 0.83 -2.16 -7.72
N GLY A 366 1.23 -1.03 -8.31
CA GLY A 366 0.37 0.15 -8.39
C GLY A 366 -0.08 0.62 -7.00
N ASN A 367 0.87 0.86 -6.10
CA ASN A 367 0.73 1.19 -4.66
C ASN A 367 -0.38 0.44 -3.91
N ALA A 368 -0.72 -0.77 -4.34
CA ALA A 368 -1.52 -1.65 -3.51
C ALA A 368 -0.83 -1.80 -2.14
N ALA A 369 -1.63 -1.88 -1.07
CA ALA A 369 -1.10 -2.16 0.25
C ALA A 369 -0.50 -3.57 0.25
N THR A 370 0.83 -3.66 0.17
CA THR A 370 1.55 -4.93 0.18
C THR A 370 1.97 -5.23 1.60
N GLN A 371 1.41 -6.31 2.15
CA GLN A 371 1.77 -6.81 3.46
C GLN A 371 3.08 -7.61 3.40
N PHE A 372 3.86 -7.52 4.46
CA PHE A 372 4.97 -8.41 4.73
C PHE A 372 4.89 -8.91 6.16
N ALA A 373 5.39 -10.12 6.37
CA ALA A 373 5.71 -10.63 7.69
C ALA A 373 7.07 -11.30 7.62
N MET A 374 7.95 -10.96 8.56
CA MET A 374 9.31 -11.46 8.62
C MET A 374 9.66 -11.93 10.02
N ALA A 375 10.56 -12.90 10.09
CA ALA A 375 11.16 -13.36 11.33
C ALA A 375 12.61 -12.90 11.42
N LYS A 376 13.07 -12.60 12.62
CA LYS A 376 14.47 -12.23 12.86
C LYS A 376 15.35 -13.47 12.69
N ASP A 377 16.37 -13.34 11.84
CA ASP A 377 17.32 -14.41 11.59
C ASP A 377 18.48 -14.34 12.60
N GLY A 378 18.82 -15.49 13.18
CA GLY A 378 19.94 -15.64 14.10
C GLY A 378 21.29 -15.25 13.50
N ILE A 379 21.44 -15.22 12.16
CA ILE A 379 22.66 -14.79 11.47
C ILE A 379 23.12 -13.40 11.89
N TYR A 380 22.18 -12.52 12.27
CA TYR A 380 22.49 -11.17 12.72
C TYR A 380 23.25 -11.16 14.06
N GLN A 381 23.04 -12.19 14.88
CA GLN A 381 23.68 -12.37 16.19
C GLN A 381 24.71 -13.51 16.21
N ALA A 382 24.80 -14.33 15.16
CA ALA A 382 25.58 -15.57 15.12
C ALA A 382 27.10 -15.38 15.25
N ALA A 383 27.63 -14.19 14.93
CA ALA A 383 28.99 -13.78 15.22
C ALA A 383 29.15 -12.26 15.03
N PRO A 384 29.79 -11.53 15.97
CA PRO A 384 30.10 -10.13 15.75
C PRO A 384 30.97 -9.90 14.52
N ALA A 385 30.74 -8.78 13.82
CA ALA A 385 31.52 -8.40 12.65
C ALA A 385 33.01 -8.26 12.98
N ARG A 386 33.83 -9.11 12.36
CA ARG A 386 35.29 -9.08 12.45
C ARG A 386 35.87 -9.09 11.04
N LEU A 387 36.78 -8.16 10.76
CA LEU A 387 37.39 -8.08 9.44
C LEU A 387 38.12 -9.38 9.05
N ALA A 388 38.82 -10.01 10.01
CA ALA A 388 39.49 -11.28 9.80
C ALA A 388 38.55 -12.44 9.40
N ALA A 389 37.25 -12.35 9.69
CA ALA A 389 36.28 -13.38 9.31
C ALA A 389 35.97 -13.34 7.81
N VAL A 390 36.11 -12.17 7.18
CA VAL A 390 35.75 -11.94 5.77
C VAL A 390 36.97 -11.72 4.87
N ALA A 391 38.11 -11.32 5.44
CA ALA A 391 39.35 -11.02 4.72
C ALA A 391 40.05 -12.25 4.13
N GLY A 392 40.89 -12.02 3.13
CA GLY A 392 41.70 -13.05 2.46
C GLY A 392 40.90 -13.95 1.52
N LYS A 393 39.66 -13.57 1.17
CA LYS A 393 38.74 -14.36 0.36
C LYS A 393 38.25 -13.59 -0.86
N SER A 394 37.91 -14.36 -1.89
CA SER A 394 37.12 -13.89 -3.04
C SER A 394 35.69 -14.38 -2.87
N TYR A 395 34.74 -13.48 -3.10
CA TYR A 395 33.32 -13.77 -3.09
C TYR A 395 32.73 -13.41 -4.45
N GLN A 396 31.88 -14.29 -4.96
CA GLN A 396 31.26 -14.13 -6.26
C GLN A 396 29.75 -14.36 -6.17
N THR A 397 29.01 -13.64 -6.99
CA THR A 397 27.57 -13.88 -7.19
C THR A 397 27.36 -15.26 -7.78
N PRO A 398 26.52 -16.11 -7.17
CA PRO A 398 26.12 -17.39 -7.76
C PRO A 398 25.54 -17.23 -9.16
N SER A 399 25.64 -18.28 -9.98
CA SER A 399 25.29 -18.30 -11.41
C SER A 399 23.81 -18.01 -11.76
N LEU A 400 22.95 -17.74 -10.76
CA LEU A 400 21.53 -17.44 -10.89
C LEU A 400 21.12 -16.08 -10.29
N GLU A 401 22.09 -15.31 -9.79
CA GLU A 401 21.87 -13.96 -9.28
C GLU A 401 21.89 -12.92 -10.42
N PRO A 402 21.04 -11.87 -10.36
CA PRO A 402 20.94 -10.82 -11.38
C PRO A 402 22.24 -10.12 -11.71
N LEU A 403 23.01 -9.89 -10.65
CA LEU A 403 24.17 -9.03 -10.65
C LEU A 403 25.36 -9.95 -10.80
N SER A 404 26.22 -9.75 -11.81
CA SER A 404 27.53 -10.41 -11.81
C SER A 404 28.48 -9.55 -11.00
N MET A 405 28.93 -10.04 -9.85
CA MET A 405 29.86 -9.31 -8.98
C MET A 405 30.89 -10.26 -8.38
N THR A 406 32.15 -9.83 -8.45
CA THR A 406 33.29 -10.45 -7.76
C THR A 406 33.88 -9.42 -6.81
N VAL A 407 34.02 -9.78 -5.54
CA VAL A 407 34.62 -8.95 -4.49
C VAL A 407 35.72 -9.73 -3.81
N ASN A 408 36.93 -9.17 -3.81
CA ASN A 408 38.03 -9.65 -2.99
C ASN A 408 38.19 -8.73 -1.79
N VAL A 409 38.39 -9.30 -0.60
CA VAL A 409 38.56 -8.55 0.64
C VAL A 409 39.99 -8.70 1.13
N ALA A 410 40.76 -7.61 1.11
CA ALA A 410 42.12 -7.58 1.66
C ALA A 410 42.12 -7.61 3.19
N ALA A 411 43.29 -7.87 3.79
CA ALA A 411 43.47 -7.96 5.24
C ALA A 411 43.14 -6.65 5.99
N ASP A 412 43.28 -5.52 5.32
CA ASP A 412 42.97 -4.17 5.81
C ASP A 412 41.57 -3.68 5.40
N GLY A 413 40.76 -4.55 4.79
CA GLY A 413 39.39 -4.28 4.38
C GLY A 413 39.25 -3.51 3.08
N VAL A 414 40.34 -3.30 2.33
CA VAL A 414 40.25 -2.78 0.96
C VAL A 414 39.55 -3.80 0.06
N LEU A 415 38.60 -3.31 -0.73
CA LEU A 415 37.83 -4.11 -1.67
C LEU A 415 38.38 -3.96 -3.08
N SER A 416 38.53 -5.08 -3.80
CA SER A 416 38.84 -5.12 -5.23
C SER A 416 37.93 -6.08 -5.97
N GLY A 417 38.02 -6.08 -7.30
CA GLY A 417 37.22 -6.96 -8.16
C GLY A 417 36.39 -6.18 -9.17
N SER A 418 35.21 -6.70 -9.50
CA SER A 418 34.36 -6.14 -10.55
C SER A 418 32.88 -6.35 -10.29
N ARG A 419 32.06 -5.51 -10.92
CA ARG A 419 30.63 -5.69 -11.06
C ARG A 419 30.28 -5.49 -12.52
N GLU A 420 29.86 -6.56 -13.20
CA GLU A 420 29.66 -6.56 -14.65
C GLU A 420 30.92 -6.04 -15.37
N ALA A 421 30.80 -4.97 -16.17
CA ALA A 421 31.92 -4.32 -16.86
C ALA A 421 32.69 -3.29 -15.99
N CYS A 422 32.29 -3.10 -14.73
CA CYS A 422 32.79 -2.06 -13.84
C CYS A 422 33.90 -2.59 -12.94
N ARG A 423 35.00 -1.85 -12.82
CA ARG A 423 36.08 -2.19 -11.89
C ARG A 423 35.84 -1.53 -10.54
N ILE A 424 36.01 -2.29 -9.46
CA ILE A 424 36.04 -1.77 -8.09
C ILE A 424 37.37 -1.06 -7.86
N VAL A 425 37.31 0.20 -7.39
CA VAL A 425 38.48 1.02 -7.09
C VAL A 425 39.11 0.56 -5.78
N ASP A 426 40.28 -0.04 -5.88
CA ASP A 426 41.06 -0.63 -4.78
C ASP A 426 42.28 0.22 -4.38
N SER A 427 42.60 1.23 -5.17
CA SER A 427 43.78 2.08 -5.01
C SER A 427 43.52 3.46 -5.62
N SER A 428 44.20 4.48 -5.09
CA SER A 428 44.15 5.83 -5.65
C SER A 428 45.54 6.45 -5.60
N THR A 429 46.03 6.91 -6.76
CA THR A 429 47.31 7.62 -6.88
C THR A 429 47.23 9.05 -6.37
N ASP A 430 46.03 9.64 -6.38
CA ASP A 430 45.80 11.06 -6.13
C ASP A 430 45.15 11.29 -4.74
N GLY A 431 45.13 10.25 -3.89
CA GLY A 431 44.48 10.28 -2.58
C GLY A 431 42.94 10.28 -2.62
N GLY A 432 42.36 9.96 -3.78
CA GLY A 432 40.92 9.79 -3.95
C GLY A 432 40.36 8.60 -3.16
N PRO A 433 39.02 8.54 -2.99
CA PRO A 433 38.39 7.52 -2.18
C PRO A 433 38.52 6.13 -2.81
N ILE A 434 38.70 5.11 -1.98
CA ILE A 434 38.77 3.69 -2.38
C ILE A 434 37.66 2.87 -1.73
N SER A 435 37.36 1.71 -2.30
CA SER A 435 36.33 0.80 -1.82
C SER A 435 36.78 0.06 -0.57
N ARG A 436 35.93 -0.02 0.46
CA ARG A 436 36.27 -0.60 1.77
C ARG A 436 35.09 -1.33 2.42
N ILE A 437 35.43 -2.33 3.23
CA ILE A 437 34.55 -2.98 4.20
C ILE A 437 35.18 -2.93 5.59
N GLY A 438 34.37 -2.70 6.61
CA GLY A 438 34.81 -2.76 8.01
C GLY A 438 33.65 -3.04 8.95
N PRO A 439 33.90 -3.40 10.22
CA PRO A 439 32.85 -3.49 11.23
C PRO A 439 32.05 -2.20 11.30
N TYR A 440 30.73 -2.30 11.47
CA TYR A 440 29.88 -1.12 11.54
C TYR A 440 30.26 -0.26 12.76
N PRO A 441 30.47 1.06 12.60
CA PRO A 441 30.95 1.91 13.69
C PRO A 441 30.08 1.89 14.94
N GLY A 442 30.69 1.76 16.12
CA GLY A 442 29.99 1.79 17.41
C GLY A 442 29.26 0.49 17.77
N ILE A 443 29.34 -0.54 16.93
CA ILE A 443 28.58 -1.79 17.05
C ILE A 443 29.57 -2.95 17.13
N THR A 444 29.53 -3.70 18.24
CA THR A 444 30.52 -4.76 18.54
C THR A 444 29.91 -6.13 18.76
N THR A 445 28.59 -6.24 18.75
CA THR A 445 27.86 -7.48 19.06
C THR A 445 27.14 -8.08 17.85
N GLN A 446 26.97 -7.31 16.78
CA GLN A 446 26.17 -7.67 15.61
C GLN A 446 27.05 -8.08 14.44
N ASN A 447 26.52 -8.97 13.61
CA ASN A 447 27.09 -9.35 12.32
C ASN A 447 26.77 -8.27 11.26
N LEU A 448 27.31 -7.06 11.44
CA LEU A 448 27.06 -5.92 10.58
C LEU A 448 28.36 -5.22 10.21
N PHE A 449 28.57 -5.08 8.90
CA PHE A 449 29.69 -4.36 8.31
C PHE A 449 29.18 -3.10 7.63
N GLN A 450 29.97 -2.04 7.67
CA GLN A 450 29.81 -0.89 6.79
C GLN A 450 30.59 -1.15 5.49
N VAL A 451 29.99 -0.80 4.36
CA VAL A 451 30.58 -0.98 3.03
C VAL A 451 30.53 0.33 2.25
N LYS A 452 31.63 0.63 1.58
CA LYS A 452 31.71 1.66 0.54
C LYS A 452 32.26 1.03 -0.73
N LEU A 453 31.49 1.13 -1.82
CA LEU A 453 31.89 0.64 -3.14
C LEU A 453 32.06 1.83 -4.08
N ILE A 454 33.19 1.87 -4.74
CA ILE A 454 33.54 2.90 -5.71
C ILE A 454 33.88 2.18 -7.00
N PHE A 455 33.21 2.59 -8.06
CA PHE A 455 33.34 1.96 -9.36
C PHE A 455 33.99 2.91 -10.36
N THR A 456 34.76 2.32 -11.27
CA THR A 456 35.28 2.97 -12.48
C THR A 456 34.82 2.21 -13.71
N GLY A 457 34.63 2.94 -14.81
CA GLY A 457 34.10 2.42 -16.07
C GLY A 457 33.05 3.35 -16.67
N ALA A 458 32.97 3.42 -18.00
CA ALA A 458 32.16 4.43 -18.71
C ALA A 458 30.65 4.37 -18.38
N ALA A 459 30.10 3.18 -18.12
CA ALA A 459 28.67 2.98 -17.89
C ALA A 459 28.23 3.08 -16.42
N CYS A 460 29.17 3.04 -15.47
CA CYS A 460 28.87 2.68 -14.09
C CYS A 460 29.85 3.24 -13.05
N ALA A 461 30.67 4.21 -13.45
CA ALA A 461 31.42 4.99 -12.48
C ALA A 461 30.46 5.61 -11.47
N GLY A 462 30.88 5.70 -10.21
CA GLY A 462 29.98 6.11 -9.13
C GLY A 462 30.47 5.64 -7.77
N SER A 463 29.75 6.09 -6.74
CA SER A 463 29.97 5.69 -5.35
C SER A 463 28.65 5.18 -4.79
N GLU A 464 28.75 4.09 -4.04
CA GLU A 464 27.65 3.51 -3.30
C GLU A 464 28.08 3.29 -1.86
N ASP A 465 27.25 3.72 -0.93
CA ASP A 465 27.44 3.51 0.50
C ASP A 465 26.38 2.50 0.98
N GLY A 466 26.74 1.69 1.95
CA GLY A 466 25.88 0.60 2.36
C GLY A 466 26.41 -0.23 3.51
N ILE A 467 25.85 -1.43 3.61
CA ILE A 467 26.12 -2.37 4.68
C ILE A 467 26.28 -3.78 4.14
N ALA A 468 26.92 -4.64 4.92
CA ALA A 468 26.95 -6.07 4.62
C ALA A 468 26.74 -6.93 5.87
N VAL A 469 26.22 -8.13 5.64
CA VAL A 469 26.07 -9.19 6.64
C VAL A 469 26.85 -10.40 6.14
N ALA A 470 27.71 -10.95 6.99
CA ALA A 470 28.48 -12.14 6.63
C ALA A 470 27.65 -13.41 6.83
N VAL A 471 27.84 -14.40 5.96
CA VAL A 471 27.18 -15.71 6.05
C VAL A 471 28.18 -16.74 6.52
N TYR A 472 27.82 -17.50 7.54
CA TYR A 472 28.68 -18.52 8.16
C TYR A 472 28.09 -19.92 7.97
N ASP A 473 28.96 -20.91 7.96
CA ASP A 473 28.56 -22.28 8.30
C ASP A 473 28.44 -22.42 9.83
N PRO A 474 27.60 -23.33 10.34
CA PRO A 474 27.48 -23.56 11.77
C PRO A 474 28.84 -23.82 12.43
N GLY A 475 29.18 -23.01 13.44
CA GLY A 475 30.45 -23.11 14.18
C GLY A 475 31.70 -22.58 13.46
N ALA A 476 31.57 -22.08 12.22
CA ALA A 476 32.71 -21.55 11.46
C ALA A 476 33.16 -20.18 11.97
N GLN A 477 34.48 -19.97 12.00
CA GLN A 477 35.09 -18.66 12.34
C GLN A 477 35.29 -17.75 11.13
N THR A 478 35.07 -18.27 9.92
CA THR A 478 35.23 -17.52 8.67
C THR A 478 33.94 -17.56 7.87
N ALA A 479 33.65 -16.48 7.16
CA ALA A 479 32.45 -16.36 6.35
C ALA A 479 32.56 -17.20 5.08
N LYS A 480 31.49 -17.88 4.71
CA LYS A 480 31.31 -18.53 3.39
C LYS A 480 30.69 -17.61 2.35
N GLY A 481 30.16 -16.46 2.77
CA GLY A 481 29.48 -15.52 1.89
C GLY A 481 29.29 -14.15 2.49
N LEU A 482 28.85 -13.21 1.67
CA LEU A 482 28.53 -11.83 2.04
C LEU A 482 27.20 -11.44 1.39
N ARG A 483 26.30 -10.84 2.15
CA ARG A 483 25.13 -10.15 1.63
C ARG A 483 25.39 -8.66 1.71
N ILE A 484 25.49 -7.99 0.57
CA ILE A 484 25.81 -6.56 0.47
C ILE A 484 24.57 -5.79 0.01
N PHE A 485 24.29 -4.69 0.70
CA PHE A 485 23.17 -3.78 0.45
C PHE A 485 23.74 -2.38 0.25
N THR A 486 23.51 -1.76 -0.91
CA THR A 486 24.05 -0.42 -1.20
C THR A 486 23.01 0.52 -1.78
N LEU A 487 23.17 1.80 -1.47
CA LEU A 487 22.56 2.93 -2.17
C LEU A 487 23.66 3.77 -2.81
N GLY A 488 23.46 4.22 -4.03
CA GLY A 488 24.40 5.13 -4.66
C GLY A 488 23.84 5.87 -5.86
N THR A 489 24.70 6.66 -6.49
CA THR A 489 24.38 7.39 -7.71
C THR A 489 25.43 7.01 -8.76
N LEU A 490 24.98 6.54 -9.92
CA LEU A 490 25.85 6.28 -11.07
C LEU A 490 26.19 7.61 -11.73
N THR A 491 27.45 7.93 -12.01
CA THR A 491 27.84 9.22 -12.64
C THR A 491 27.24 9.43 -14.02
N SER A 492 26.84 8.35 -14.71
CA SER A 492 26.13 8.37 -15.98
C SER A 492 24.66 8.77 -15.86
N SER A 493 24.13 8.92 -14.65
CA SER A 493 22.73 9.27 -14.38
C SER A 493 22.58 10.17 -13.15
N THR A 494 21.48 10.92 -13.04
CA THR A 494 21.09 11.55 -11.77
C THR A 494 20.25 10.64 -10.89
N GLN A 495 19.97 9.42 -11.35
CA GLN A 495 19.14 8.44 -10.63
C GLN A 495 19.95 7.75 -9.53
N ARG A 496 19.34 7.69 -8.34
CA ARG A 496 19.82 6.83 -7.27
C ARG A 496 19.45 5.39 -7.58
N VAL A 497 20.34 4.47 -7.26
CA VAL A 497 20.12 3.03 -7.39
C VAL A 497 20.28 2.36 -6.03
N ALA A 498 19.45 1.36 -5.77
CA ALA A 498 19.63 0.42 -4.69
C ALA A 498 20.03 -0.94 -5.26
N LYS A 499 21.00 -1.60 -4.63
CA LYS A 499 21.50 -2.91 -5.09
C LYS A 499 21.62 -3.87 -3.91
N VAL A 500 21.28 -5.13 -4.19
CA VAL A 500 21.49 -6.26 -3.30
C VAL A 500 22.37 -7.26 -4.04
N ALA A 501 23.44 -7.69 -3.38
CA ALA A 501 24.34 -8.72 -3.90
C ALA A 501 24.49 -9.83 -2.85
N GLN A 502 24.11 -11.04 -3.23
CA GLN A 502 24.38 -12.25 -2.45
C GLN A 502 25.63 -12.92 -3.02
N LEU A 503 26.71 -12.94 -2.27
CA LEU A 503 28.01 -13.44 -2.69
C LEU A 503 28.37 -14.70 -1.89
N ALA A 504 28.97 -15.67 -2.56
CA ALA A 504 29.50 -16.90 -1.95
C ALA A 504 30.98 -17.07 -2.33
N THR A 505 31.74 -17.78 -1.51
CA THR A 505 33.07 -18.25 -1.92
C THR A 505 32.91 -19.21 -3.11
N PRO A 506 33.74 -19.09 -4.17
CA PRO A 506 33.71 -20.02 -5.29
C PRO A 506 33.81 -21.47 -4.81
N ALA A 507 33.01 -22.36 -5.41
CA ALA A 507 33.23 -23.79 -5.22
C ALA A 507 34.63 -24.15 -5.76
N PRO A 508 35.38 -25.03 -5.07
CA PRO A 508 36.73 -25.42 -5.47
C PRO A 508 36.78 -26.09 -6.85
#